data_AF-A0A559ID35-F1
#
_entry.id   AF-A0A559ID35-F1
#
_cell.length_a   1.000
_cell.length_b   1.000
_cell.length_c   1.000
_cell.angle_alpha   90.00
_cell.angle_beta   90.00
_cell.angle_gamma   90.00
#
_symmetry.space_group_name_H-M   'P 1'
#
loop_
_entity.id
_entity.type
_entity.pdbx_description
1 polymer ?
#
loop_
_entity_poly.entity_id
_entity_poly.type
_entity_poly.pdbx_seq_one_letter_code
_entity_poly.pdbx_strand_id
1 'polypeptide(L)'
;MEIKIEDFAKEHRFTKRETEIVNYLALHGYSNRELARKIILSESTVLSHLNNILSKAKASSCRELLSKIIVFNLQDSPQKQEVKD
;
A
#
# COMPACT_ATOMS: atom_id res chain seq x y z
N MET A 1 -9.38 -13.95 8.54
CA MET A 1 -8.39 -13.65 7.47
C MET A 1 -7.68 -12.39 7.89
N GLU A 2 -6.39 -12.49 8.18
CA GLU A 2 -5.56 -11.34 8.56
C GLU A 2 -4.95 -10.77 7.28
N ILE A 3 -5.19 -9.49 6.99
CA ILE A 3 -4.59 -8.81 5.83
C ILE A 3 -3.22 -8.30 6.27
N LYS A 4 -2.16 -8.86 5.71
CA LYS A 4 -0.75 -8.53 5.99
C LYS A 4 -0.28 -7.34 5.16
N ILE A 5 -0.82 -6.15 5.44
CA ILE A 5 -0.41 -4.92 4.74
C ILE A 5 1.04 -4.58 5.04
N GLU A 6 1.52 -4.89 6.24
CA GLU A 6 2.89 -4.65 6.68
C GLU A 6 3.91 -5.43 5.82
N ASP A 7 3.60 -6.66 5.39
CA ASP A 7 4.51 -7.45 4.58
C ASP A 7 4.51 -6.97 3.12
N PHE A 8 3.35 -6.61 2.58
CA PHE A 8 3.26 -5.95 1.27
C PHE A 8 4.06 -4.63 1.27
N ALA A 9 3.93 -3.84 2.33
CA ALA A 9 4.63 -2.58 2.51
C ALA A 9 6.15 -2.76 2.60
N LYS A 10 6.63 -3.81 3.29
CA LYS A 10 8.05 -4.15 3.35
C LYS A 10 8.60 -4.53 1.97
N GLU A 11 7.90 -5.39 1.22
CA GLU A 11 8.33 -5.82 -0.12
C GLU A 11 8.50 -4.62 -1.06
N HIS A 12 7.61 -3.63 -0.96
CA HIS A 12 7.61 -2.43 -1.79
C HIS A 12 8.35 -1.23 -1.17
N ARG A 13 9.04 -1.43 -0.04
CA ARG A 13 9.83 -0.39 0.66
C ARG A 13 9.03 0.88 0.96
N PHE A 14 7.81 0.70 1.42
CA PHE A 14 7.00 1.82 1.90
C PHE A 14 7.59 2.37 3.21
N THR A 15 7.53 3.68 3.34
CA THR A 15 7.81 4.36 4.61
C THR A 15 6.71 4.07 5.62
N LYS A 16 6.94 4.38 6.89
CA LYS A 16 5.90 4.27 7.94
C LYS A 16 4.63 5.04 7.57
N ARG A 17 4.78 6.26 7.04
CA ARG A 17 3.63 7.10 6.66
C ARG A 17 2.88 6.53 5.45
N GLU A 18 3.61 6.04 4.45
CA GLU A 18 3.00 5.40 3.28
C GLU A 18 2.24 4.12 3.68
N THR A 19 2.82 3.31 4.58
CA THR A 19 2.18 2.10 5.13
C THR A 19 0.88 2.45 5.85
N GLU A 20 0.89 3.50 6.68
CA GLU A 20 -0.31 3.99 7.36
C GLU A 20 -1.41 4.44 6.37
N ILE A 21 -1.04 5.17 5.31
CA ILE A 21 -1.97 5.59 4.26
C ILE A 21 -2.59 4.37 3.56
N VAL A 22 -1.78 3.37 3.19
CA VAL A 22 -2.27 2.15 2.56
C VAL A 22 -3.18 1.36 3.49
N ASN A 23 -2.87 1.28 4.78
CA ASN A 23 -3.71 0.66 5.80
C ASN A 23 -5.11 1.30 5.83
N TYR A 24 -5.19 2.63 5.93
CA TYR A 24 -6.48 3.32 5.92
C TYR A 24 -7.22 3.18 4.59
N LEU A 25 -6.50 3.27 3.48
CA LEU A 25 -7.08 3.11 2.14
C LEU A 25 -7.67 1.71 1.94
N ALA A 26 -6.93 0.66 2.30
CA ALA A 26 -7.33 -0.73 2.04
C ALA A 26 -8.38 -1.27 3.01
N LEU A 27 -8.29 -0.91 4.30
CA LEU A 27 -9.20 -1.43 5.33
C LEU A 27 -10.48 -0.62 5.48
N HIS A 28 -10.43 0.70 5.20
CA HIS A 28 -11.57 1.59 5.41
C HIS A 28 -12.10 2.24 4.12
N GLY A 29 -11.38 2.15 2.99
CA GLY A 29 -11.82 2.76 1.73
C GLY A 29 -11.83 4.29 1.75
N TYR A 30 -11.02 4.90 2.61
CA TYR A 30 -11.00 6.36 2.77
C TYR A 30 -10.58 7.08 1.48
N SER A 31 -11.31 8.15 1.17
CA SER A 31 -10.93 9.15 0.17
C SER A 31 -9.70 9.95 0.61
N ASN A 32 -9.07 10.66 -0.33
CA ASN A 32 -7.91 11.54 -0.03
C ASN A 32 -8.22 12.55 1.07
N ARG A 33 -9.44 13.09 1.06
CA ARG A 33 -9.93 14.04 2.06
C ARG A 33 -10.12 13.40 3.44
N GLU A 34 -10.60 12.17 3.51
CA GLU A 34 -10.74 11.43 4.78
C GLU A 34 -9.39 11.03 5.34
N LEU A 35 -8.48 10.55 4.48
CA LEU A 35 -7.08 10.28 4.82
C LEU A 35 -6.41 11.52 5.41
N ALA A 36 -6.52 12.66 4.74
CA ALA A 36 -5.95 13.94 5.17
C ALA A 36 -6.40 14.31 6.59
N ARG A 37 -7.71 14.18 6.88
CA ARG A 37 -8.23 14.39 8.24
C ARG A 37 -7.73 13.35 9.24
N LYS A 38 -7.67 12.08 8.84
CA LYS A 38 -7.31 10.98 9.74
C LYS A 38 -5.86 11.04 10.19
N ILE A 39 -4.94 11.40 9.28
CA ILE A 39 -3.50 11.42 9.54
C ILE A 39 -2.93 12.84 9.74
N ILE A 40 -3.81 13.85 9.80
CA ILE A 40 -3.50 15.26 10.09
C ILE A 40 -2.51 15.83 9.05
N LEU A 41 -2.84 15.68 7.77
CA LEU A 41 -2.09 16.21 6.64
C LEU A 41 -3.02 16.98 5.70
N SER A 42 -2.46 17.76 4.77
CA SER A 42 -3.26 18.32 3.67
C SER A 42 -3.60 17.23 2.64
N GLU A 43 -4.69 17.44 1.89
CA GLU A 43 -5.05 16.56 0.77
C GLU A 43 -3.93 16.48 -0.29
N SER A 44 -3.23 17.59 -0.53
CA SER A 44 -2.09 17.63 -1.47
C SER A 44 -0.91 16.77 -1.01
N THR A 45 -0.62 16.75 0.30
CA THR A 45 0.41 15.86 0.85
C THR A 45 -0.01 14.39 0.77
N VAL A 46 -1.29 14.08 1.02
CA VAL A 46 -1.82 12.72 0.82
C VAL A 46 -1.66 12.28 -0.63
N LEU A 47 -2.01 13.13 -1.60
CA LEU A 47 -1.82 12.85 -3.02
C LEU A 47 -0.35 12.60 -3.38
N SER A 48 0.58 13.39 -2.82
CA SER A 48 2.02 13.18 -3.03
C SER A 48 2.46 11.82 -2.50
N HIS A 49 2.02 11.43 -1.29
CA HIS A 49 2.30 10.10 -0.76
C HIS A 49 1.68 8.99 -1.62
N LEU A 50 0.44 9.14 -2.07
CA LEU A 50 -0.22 8.16 -2.95
C LEU A 50 0.54 7.99 -4.27
N ASN A 51 1.05 9.06 -4.88
CA ASN A 51 1.87 8.95 -6.09
C ASN A 51 3.16 8.15 -5.84
N ASN A 52 3.83 8.38 -4.70
CA ASN A 52 5.01 7.62 -4.33
C ASN A 52 4.68 6.14 -4.08
N ILE A 53 3.56 5.86 -3.38
CA ILE A 53 3.06 4.50 -3.15
C ILE A 53 2.80 3.78 -4.48
N LEU A 54 2.06 4.41 -5.38
CA LEU A 54 1.72 3.86 -6.70
C LEU A 54 2.97 3.57 -7.52
N SER A 55 3.94 4.50 -7.51
CA SER A 55 5.24 4.30 -8.17
C SER A 55 6.00 3.10 -7.59
N LYS A 56 6.11 3.01 -6.25
CA LYS A 56 6.78 1.91 -5.56
C LYS A 56 6.09 0.56 -5.78
N ALA A 57 4.76 0.54 -5.81
CA ALA A 57 3.94 -0.64 -6.08
C ALA A 57 3.85 -1.01 -7.58
N LYS A 58 4.44 -0.19 -8.45
CA LYS A 58 4.29 -0.28 -9.91
C LYS A 58 2.81 -0.42 -10.31
N ALA A 59 1.96 0.41 -9.72
CA ALA A 59 0.52 0.43 -9.95
C ALA A 59 0.14 1.75 -10.62
N SER A 60 -0.79 1.70 -11.57
CA SER A 60 -1.30 2.86 -12.31
C SER A 60 -2.42 3.61 -11.59
N SER A 61 -3.03 2.98 -10.59
CA SER A 61 -4.18 3.55 -9.86
C SER A 61 -4.33 2.93 -8.48
N CYS A 62 -5.05 3.61 -7.58
CA CYS A 62 -5.40 3.05 -6.26
C CYS A 62 -6.20 1.74 -6.39
N ARG A 63 -7.06 1.63 -7.41
CA ARG A 63 -7.79 0.38 -7.69
C ARG A 63 -6.84 -0.77 -8.01
N GLU A 64 -5.83 -0.54 -8.84
CA GLU A 64 -4.82 -1.55 -9.15
C GLU A 64 -3.97 -1.88 -7.91
N LEU A 65 -3.57 -0.87 -7.13
CA LEU A 65 -2.87 -1.07 -5.85
C LEU A 65 -3.65 -2.01 -4.91
N LEU A 66 -4.95 -1.75 -4.72
CA LEU A 66 -5.82 -2.59 -3.88
C LEU A 66 -5.92 -4.02 -4.42
N SER A 67 -6.04 -4.18 -5.74
CA SER A 67 -6.00 -5.49 -6.39
C SER A 67 -4.70 -6.24 -6.10
N LYS A 68 -3.55 -5.56 -6.17
CA LYS A 68 -2.24 -6.17 -5.86
C LYS A 68 -2.13 -6.58 -4.40
N ILE A 69 -2.64 -5.77 -3.47
CA ILE A 69 -2.67 -6.10 -2.05
C ILE A 69 -3.51 -7.36 -1.83
N ILE A 70 -4.70 -7.45 -2.44
CA ILE A 70 -5.56 -8.64 -2.34
C ILE A 70 -4.83 -9.86 -2.88
N VAL A 71 -4.25 -9.77 -4.08
CA VAL A 71 -3.50 -10.88 -4.69
C VAL A 71 -2.33 -11.31 -3.81
N PHE A 72 -1.53 -10.37 -3.29
CA PHE A 72 -0.43 -10.65 -2.37
C PHE A 72 -0.88 -11.45 -1.15
N ASN A 73 -2.02 -11.06 -0.54
CA ASN A 73 -2.56 -11.75 0.64
C ASN A 73 -3.16 -13.12 0.32
N LEU A 74 -3.63 -13.34 -0.90
CA LEU A 74 -4.15 -14.63 -1.35
C LEU A 74 -3.03 -15.59 -1.82
N GLN A 75 -1.88 -15.04 -2.21
CA GLN A 75 -0.72 -15.78 -2.72
C GLN A 75 0.29 -16.14 -1.63
N ASP A 76 -0.11 -16.14 -0.35
CA ASP A 76 0.72 -16.60 0.77
C ASP A 76 1.03 -18.11 0.64
N SER A 77 2.00 -18.41 -0.22
CA SER A 77 2.75 -19.64 -0.42
C SER A 77 4.18 -19.20 -0.76
N PRO A 78 5.21 -19.74 -0.10
CA PRO A 78 6.56 -19.19 -0.17
C PRO A 78 7.26 -19.55 -1.49
N GLN A 79 7.38 -18.60 -2.43
CA GLN A 79 8.28 -18.63 -3.59
C GLN A 79 8.60 -17.17 -3.97
N LYS A 80 9.82 -16.65 -4.16
CA LYS A 80 11.17 -17.18 -4.41
C LYS A 80 12.16 -16.01 -4.27
N GLN A 81 13.33 -16.25 -3.69
CA GLN A 81 14.66 -15.98 -4.29
C GLN A 81 15.58 -17.06 -3.70
N GLU A 82 15.83 -18.22 -4.32
CA GLU A 82 16.72 -18.41 -5.49
C GLU A 82 17.69 -17.24 -5.70
N VAL A 83 18.75 -17.21 -4.88
CA VAL A 83 20.05 -16.76 -5.36
C VAL A 83 20.71 -18.01 -5.95
N LYS A 84 20.81 -18.04 -7.27
CA LYS A 84 21.69 -18.94 -8.01
C LYS A 84 23.14 -18.54 -7.77
N ASP A 85 23.99 -19.56 -7.81
CA ASP A 85 25.44 -19.59 -7.62
C ASP A 85 26.23 -18.37 -8.17
#